data_AF-A0A540UW20-F1
#
_entry.id   AF-A0A540UW20-F1
#
_cell.length_a   1.000
_cell.length_b   1.000
_cell.length_c   1.000
_cell.angle_alpha   90.00
_cell.angle_beta   90.00
_cell.angle_gamma   90.00
#
_symmetry.space_group_name_H-M   'P 1'
#
loop_
_entity.id
_entity.type
_entity.pdbx_description
1 polymer ?
#
loop_
_entity_poly.entity_id
_entity_poly.type
_entity_poly.pdbx_seq_one_letter_code
_entity_poly.pdbx_strand_id
1 'polypeptide(L)'
;MKKTIWNASLEESMNLVTDKYIKTSMDDVNQHGHKKKILGFFTMVLFIGLLSLIGSYIDKESGVLLFLKAELLFRIPLVLSLLFLFCYLMELRKVKEYRVLSYYIFNRYMFLVMSCFILQFWLICAVGFAILWGSVLSIIVNVGIFSIVVSERLISFVKKTEGVLYQGQPSNNILYKFLEKFVAFSKRYGGGLVVLLLVSRFVFKNSFQSASGEGIYHNDFLRSLAMTFSVFFPLLPFYFSVAIATSCIEGYYLEKYSEDYRQLSGYSVEDWYGKKSRRYKESLGK
;
A
#
# COMPACT_ATOMS: atom_id res chain seq x y z
N MET A 1 10.66 -8.92 -27.25
CA MET A 1 9.70 -8.20 -26.37
C MET A 1 10.45 -7.43 -25.31
N LYS A 2 9.96 -6.26 -24.87
CA LYS A 2 10.60 -5.50 -23.78
C LYS A 2 10.40 -6.27 -22.47
N LYS A 3 11.50 -6.68 -21.82
CA LYS A 3 11.50 -7.33 -20.51
C LYS A 3 10.95 -6.35 -19.47
N THR A 4 9.86 -6.73 -18.81
CA THR A 4 9.15 -5.95 -17.78
C THR A 4 8.53 -6.91 -16.78
N ILE A 5 8.27 -6.44 -15.56
CA ILE A 5 7.65 -7.24 -14.47
C ILE A 5 6.36 -7.97 -14.87
N TRP A 6 5.66 -7.57 -15.93
CA TRP A 6 4.38 -8.18 -16.35
C TRP A 6 4.50 -9.21 -17.48
N ASN A 7 5.64 -9.20 -18.19
CA ASN A 7 5.85 -9.94 -19.44
C ASN A 7 6.89 -11.06 -19.32
N ALA A 8 7.20 -11.54 -18.11
CA ALA A 8 8.09 -12.68 -17.95
C ALA A 8 7.44 -13.96 -18.51
N SER A 9 8.28 -14.86 -19.03
CA SER A 9 7.89 -16.21 -19.44
C SER A 9 7.62 -17.12 -18.22
N LEU A 10 7.09 -18.33 -18.46
CA LEU A 10 6.93 -19.35 -17.42
C LEU A 10 8.26 -19.63 -16.70
N GLU A 11 9.32 -19.96 -17.45
CA GLU A 11 10.65 -20.27 -16.92
C GLU A 11 11.22 -19.11 -16.09
N GLU A 12 11.07 -17.87 -16.56
CA GLU A 12 11.53 -16.68 -15.82
C GLU A 12 10.70 -16.49 -14.53
N SER A 13 9.39 -16.75 -14.58
CA SER A 13 8.48 -16.63 -13.43
C SER A 13 8.68 -17.71 -12.36
N MET A 14 9.22 -18.88 -12.71
CA MET A 14 9.58 -19.93 -11.75
C MET A 14 10.67 -19.48 -10.76
N ASN A 15 11.53 -18.54 -11.15
CA ASN A 15 12.50 -17.95 -10.24
C ASN A 15 11.83 -17.11 -9.14
N LEU A 16 10.64 -16.58 -9.41
CA LEU A 16 9.88 -15.73 -8.49
C LEU A 16 8.84 -16.52 -7.69
N VAL A 17 8.01 -17.32 -8.37
CA VAL A 17 6.96 -18.14 -7.73
C VAL A 17 7.59 -19.39 -7.15
N THR A 18 7.97 -19.30 -5.88
CA THR A 18 8.60 -20.41 -5.16
C THR A 18 7.58 -21.49 -4.76
N ASP A 19 8.03 -22.75 -4.66
CA ASP A 19 7.22 -23.85 -4.11
C ASP A 19 6.69 -23.54 -2.71
N LYS A 20 7.46 -22.77 -1.92
CA LYS A 20 7.04 -22.27 -0.61
C LYS A 20 5.79 -21.42 -0.71
N TYR A 21 5.68 -20.53 -1.71
CA TYR A 21 4.50 -19.70 -1.92
C TYR A 21 3.28 -20.55 -2.29
N ILE A 22 3.45 -21.51 -3.21
CA ILE A 22 2.38 -22.42 -3.63
C ILE A 22 1.88 -23.24 -2.43
N LYS A 23 2.79 -23.83 -1.67
CA LYS A 23 2.46 -24.57 -0.45
C LYS A 23 1.74 -23.71 0.58
N THR A 24 2.25 -22.49 0.84
CA THR A 24 1.61 -21.54 1.75
C THR A 24 0.19 -21.20 1.29
N SER A 25 0.00 -20.96 -0.01
CA SER A 25 -1.31 -20.66 -0.60
C SER A 25 -2.27 -21.84 -0.44
N MET A 26 -1.77 -23.07 -0.54
CA MET A 26 -2.58 -24.28 -0.42
C MET A 26 -2.94 -24.62 1.04
N ASP A 27 -1.97 -24.51 1.95
CA ASP A 27 -2.14 -24.69 3.39
C ASP A 27 -3.10 -23.65 3.98
N ASP A 28 -3.01 -22.40 3.52
CA ASP A 28 -3.90 -21.32 3.93
C ASP A 28 -5.38 -21.65 3.65
N VAL A 29 -5.69 -22.26 2.51
CA VAL A 29 -7.07 -22.67 2.21
C VAL A 29 -7.50 -23.90 3.01
N ASN A 30 -6.57 -24.82 3.29
CA ASN A 30 -6.85 -26.01 4.10
C ASN A 30 -7.10 -25.65 5.58
N GLN A 31 -6.31 -24.74 6.15
CA GLN A 31 -6.28 -24.48 7.59
C GLN A 31 -7.09 -23.25 8.03
N HIS A 32 -7.09 -22.16 7.27
CA HIS A 32 -7.59 -20.87 7.75
C HIS A 32 -9.00 -20.51 7.28
N GLY A 33 -9.51 -21.20 6.24
CA GLY A 33 -10.84 -20.99 5.70
C GLY A 33 -11.12 -19.54 5.26
N HIS A 34 -12.30 -19.29 4.71
CA HIS A 34 -12.66 -17.93 4.27
C HIS A 34 -13.02 -17.00 5.45
N LYS A 35 -13.46 -17.55 6.58
CA LYS A 35 -13.97 -16.77 7.72
C LYS A 35 -12.91 -15.87 8.35
N LYS A 36 -11.70 -16.38 8.58
CA LYS A 36 -10.60 -15.59 9.19
C LYS A 36 -10.16 -14.44 8.26
N LYS A 37 -10.15 -14.68 6.95
CA LYS A 37 -9.82 -13.65 5.95
C LYS A 37 -10.87 -12.52 5.91
N ILE A 38 -12.14 -12.90 5.91
CA ILE A 38 -13.25 -11.94 5.97
C ILE A 38 -13.17 -11.13 7.26
N LEU A 39 -12.90 -11.78 8.41
CA LEU A 39 -12.69 -11.09 9.68
C LEU A 39 -11.53 -10.07 9.59
N GLY A 40 -10.40 -10.45 8.98
CA GLY A 40 -9.28 -9.55 8.74
C GLY A 40 -9.66 -8.29 7.95
N PHE A 41 -10.44 -8.44 6.88
CA PHE A 41 -10.96 -7.29 6.14
C PHE A 41 -11.86 -6.40 7.00
N PHE A 42 -12.80 -7.00 7.74
CA PHE A 42 -13.67 -6.23 8.64
C PHE A 42 -12.88 -5.49 9.70
N THR A 43 -11.83 -6.08 10.27
CA THR A 43 -10.96 -5.39 11.24
C THR A 43 -10.25 -4.19 10.63
N MET A 44 -9.75 -4.30 9.39
CA MET A 44 -9.12 -3.17 8.71
C MET A 44 -10.10 -2.05 8.37
N VAL A 45 -11.28 -2.39 7.87
CA VAL A 45 -12.35 -1.42 7.60
C VAL A 45 -12.80 -0.74 8.89
N LEU A 46 -12.85 -1.47 10.02
CA LEU A 46 -13.13 -0.91 11.33
C LEU A 46 -12.07 0.11 11.74
N PHE A 47 -10.78 -0.20 11.60
CA PHE A 47 -9.71 0.76 11.89
C PHE A 47 -9.79 2.02 11.00
N ILE A 48 -10.07 1.84 9.70
CA ILE A 48 -10.31 2.96 8.77
C ILE A 48 -11.53 3.79 9.21
N GLY A 49 -12.58 3.12 9.69
CA GLY A 49 -13.78 3.75 10.23
C GLY A 49 -13.49 4.58 11.47
N LEU A 50 -12.72 4.04 12.43
CA LEU A 50 -12.29 4.77 13.63
C LEU A 50 -11.46 6.01 13.28
N LEU A 51 -10.50 5.87 12.36
CA LEU A 51 -9.70 7.01 11.90
C LEU A 51 -10.56 8.06 11.17
N SER A 52 -11.63 7.65 10.50
CA SER A 52 -12.51 8.59 9.80
C SER A 52 -13.25 9.55 10.74
N LEU A 53 -13.50 9.14 11.99
CA LEU A 53 -14.13 9.99 13.01
C LEU A 53 -13.25 11.17 13.42
N ILE A 54 -11.93 11.04 13.26
CA ILE A 54 -10.97 12.12 13.54
C ILE A 54 -11.22 13.31 12.60
N GLY A 55 -11.67 13.07 11.36
CA GLY A 55 -11.98 14.14 10.41
C GLY A 55 -13.03 15.13 10.94
N SER A 56 -14.11 14.63 11.57
CA SER A 56 -15.13 15.49 12.17
C SER A 56 -14.63 16.28 13.39
N TYR A 57 -13.63 15.75 14.11
CA TYR A 57 -12.98 16.48 15.21
C TYR A 57 -12.08 17.60 14.66
N ILE A 58 -11.31 17.31 13.60
CA ILE A 58 -10.42 18.27 12.95
C ILE A 58 -11.21 19.48 12.41
N ASP A 59 -12.37 19.25 11.79
CA ASP A 59 -13.21 20.32 11.25
C ASP A 59 -13.73 21.28 12.35
N LYS A 60 -13.94 20.79 13.57
CA LYS A 60 -14.36 21.62 14.70
C LYS A 60 -13.24 22.55 15.20
N GLU A 61 -12.00 22.07 15.17
CA GLU A 61 -10.84 22.76 15.76
C GLU A 61 -10.08 23.64 14.76
N SER A 62 -9.96 23.21 13.50
CA SER A 62 -9.04 23.81 12.51
C SER A 62 -9.73 24.39 11.28
N GLY A 63 -11.05 24.22 11.15
CA GLY A 63 -11.82 24.66 9.99
C GLY A 63 -11.54 23.81 8.73
N VAL A 64 -11.47 24.47 7.57
CA VAL A 64 -11.36 23.82 6.25
C VAL A 64 -9.92 23.44 5.93
N LEU A 65 -9.69 22.20 5.49
CA LEU A 65 -8.39 21.68 5.07
C LEU A 65 -8.38 21.43 3.56
N LEU A 66 -7.37 21.90 2.82
CA LEU A 66 -7.31 21.68 1.35
C LEU A 66 -8.53 22.24 0.60
N PHE A 67 -9.11 23.35 1.06
CA PHE A 67 -10.36 23.91 0.50
C PHE A 67 -11.59 22.99 0.63
N LEU A 68 -11.48 21.87 1.36
CA LEU A 68 -12.53 20.88 1.62
C LEU A 68 -12.69 20.63 3.13
N LYS A 69 -13.83 20.07 3.53
CA LYS A 69 -14.02 19.61 4.92
C LYS A 69 -13.15 18.37 5.18
N ALA A 70 -12.42 18.35 6.28
CA ALA A 70 -11.61 17.20 6.70
C ALA A 70 -12.49 15.96 6.88
N GLU A 71 -13.71 16.09 7.40
CA GLU A 71 -14.70 15.01 7.47
C GLU A 71 -14.89 14.32 6.11
N LEU A 72 -14.97 15.08 5.02
CA LEU A 72 -15.14 14.54 3.68
C LEU A 72 -13.88 13.83 3.19
N LEU A 73 -12.71 14.42 3.39
CA LEU A 73 -11.41 13.82 3.02
C LEU A 73 -11.17 12.48 3.73
N PHE A 74 -11.57 12.37 4.99
CA PHE A 74 -11.41 11.15 5.79
C PHE A 74 -12.49 10.08 5.50
N ARG A 75 -13.67 10.49 5.03
CA ARG A 75 -14.75 9.58 4.61
C ARG A 75 -14.52 8.93 3.25
N ILE A 76 -13.84 9.60 2.31
CA ILE A 76 -13.54 9.03 0.98
C ILE A 76 -12.79 7.68 1.10
N PRO A 77 -11.67 7.56 1.84
CA PRO A 77 -10.98 6.28 2.04
C PRO A 77 -11.86 5.21 2.70
N LEU A 78 -12.78 5.61 3.59
CA LEU A 78 -13.72 4.67 4.22
C LEU A 78 -14.69 4.08 3.20
N VAL A 79 -15.35 4.94 2.40
CA VAL A 79 -16.28 4.49 1.35
C VAL A 79 -15.56 3.60 0.35
N LEU A 80 -14.35 3.98 -0.07
CA LEU A 80 -13.55 3.19 -1.00
C LEU A 80 -13.16 1.83 -0.39
N SER A 81 -12.81 1.78 0.90
CA SER A 81 -12.51 0.52 1.58
C SER A 81 -13.70 -0.44 1.67
N LEU A 82 -14.93 0.10 1.84
CA LEU A 82 -16.16 -0.68 1.80
C LEU A 82 -16.45 -1.22 0.41
N LEU A 83 -16.20 -0.42 -0.64
CA LEU A 83 -16.30 -0.89 -2.03
C LEU A 83 -15.32 -2.04 -2.31
N PHE A 84 -14.07 -1.94 -1.84
CA PHE A 84 -13.10 -3.02 -2.00
C PHE A 84 -13.49 -4.30 -1.24
N LEU A 85 -14.05 -4.17 -0.02
CA LEU A 85 -14.62 -5.29 0.70
C LEU A 85 -15.76 -5.94 -0.11
N PHE A 86 -16.66 -5.14 -0.67
CA PHE A 86 -17.76 -5.65 -1.49
C PHE A 86 -17.24 -6.39 -2.73
N CYS A 87 -16.28 -5.82 -3.46
CA CYS A 87 -15.62 -6.46 -4.60
C CYS A 87 -14.93 -7.77 -4.20
N TYR A 88 -14.24 -7.81 -3.06
CA TYR A 88 -13.64 -9.04 -2.53
C TYR A 88 -14.70 -10.12 -2.29
N LEU A 89 -15.83 -9.77 -1.66
CA LEU A 89 -16.93 -10.71 -1.41
C LEU A 89 -17.54 -11.25 -2.71
N MET A 90 -17.64 -10.43 -3.76
CA MET A 90 -18.07 -10.89 -5.07
C MET A 90 -17.07 -11.89 -5.69
N GLU A 91 -15.77 -11.61 -5.56
CA GLU A 91 -14.71 -12.46 -6.11
C GLU A 91 -14.44 -13.75 -5.31
N LEU A 92 -14.94 -13.88 -4.08
CA LEU A 92 -14.94 -15.16 -3.36
C LEU A 92 -15.63 -16.29 -4.15
N ARG A 93 -16.49 -15.95 -5.13
CA ARG A 93 -17.06 -16.94 -6.06
C ARG A 93 -15.99 -17.60 -6.91
N LYS A 94 -15.00 -16.85 -7.43
CA LYS A 94 -13.88 -17.38 -8.23
C LYS A 94 -13.00 -18.34 -7.42
N VAL A 95 -12.88 -18.11 -6.12
CA VAL A 95 -12.10 -18.99 -5.22
C VAL A 95 -12.69 -20.40 -5.13
N LYS A 96 -14.01 -20.57 -5.38
CA LYS A 96 -14.63 -21.89 -5.45
C LYS A 96 -14.18 -22.70 -6.68
N GLU A 97 -13.68 -22.03 -7.70
CA GLU A 97 -13.17 -22.63 -8.93
C GLU A 97 -11.64 -22.74 -8.94
N TYR A 98 -10.95 -21.81 -8.26
CA TYR A 98 -9.49 -21.73 -8.19
C TYR A 98 -9.05 -21.62 -6.74
N ARG A 99 -8.87 -22.77 -6.09
CA ARG A 99 -8.57 -22.86 -4.66
C ARG A 99 -7.26 -22.17 -4.30
N VAL A 100 -6.20 -22.49 -5.05
CA VAL A 100 -4.84 -21.94 -4.86
C VAL A 100 -4.81 -20.41 -4.95
N LEU A 101 -5.72 -19.80 -5.72
CA LEU A 101 -5.77 -18.35 -5.94
C LEU A 101 -6.38 -17.56 -4.77
N SER A 102 -6.95 -18.24 -3.77
CA SER A 102 -7.53 -17.63 -2.56
C SER A 102 -6.56 -16.68 -1.84
N TYR A 103 -5.28 -17.06 -1.76
CA TYR A 103 -4.25 -16.26 -1.09
C TYR A 103 -3.94 -14.97 -1.88
N TYR A 104 -3.79 -15.08 -3.20
CA TYR A 104 -3.60 -13.94 -4.08
C TYR A 104 -4.78 -12.96 -4.07
N ILE A 105 -6.02 -13.46 -4.23
CA ILE A 105 -7.23 -12.61 -4.24
C ILE A 105 -7.34 -11.83 -2.93
N PHE A 106 -7.09 -12.50 -1.79
CA PHE A 106 -7.06 -11.84 -0.49
C PHE A 106 -6.01 -10.72 -0.44
N ASN A 107 -4.75 -11.02 -0.78
CA ASN A 107 -3.67 -10.05 -0.74
C ASN A 107 -3.90 -8.86 -1.68
N ARG A 108 -4.47 -9.09 -2.87
CA ARG A 108 -4.77 -8.03 -3.82
C ARG A 108 -5.78 -7.01 -3.29
N TYR A 109 -6.88 -7.48 -2.69
CA TYR A 109 -7.87 -6.56 -2.11
C TYR A 109 -7.41 -5.97 -0.78
N MET A 110 -6.66 -6.72 0.04
CA MET A 110 -6.06 -6.20 1.27
C MET A 110 -5.06 -5.09 0.96
N PHE A 111 -4.28 -5.20 -0.12
CA PHE A 111 -3.39 -4.15 -0.58
C PHE A 111 -4.16 -2.84 -0.83
N LEU A 112 -5.29 -2.90 -1.53
CA LEU A 112 -6.13 -1.74 -1.81
C LEU A 112 -6.74 -1.11 -0.55
N VAL A 113 -7.22 -1.94 0.39
CA VAL A 113 -7.72 -1.48 1.70
C VAL A 113 -6.60 -0.84 2.52
N MET A 114 -5.41 -1.44 2.53
CA MET A 114 -4.22 -0.89 3.19
C MET A 114 -3.79 0.45 2.58
N SER A 115 -3.89 0.62 1.27
CA SER A 115 -3.63 1.92 0.63
C SER A 115 -4.59 3.01 1.13
N CYS A 116 -5.87 2.68 1.35
CA CYS A 116 -6.84 3.61 1.95
C CYS A 116 -6.46 3.98 3.38
N PHE A 117 -6.01 3.00 4.17
CA PHE A 117 -5.56 3.21 5.55
C PHE A 117 -4.31 4.11 5.61
N ILE A 118 -3.32 3.87 4.75
CA ILE A 118 -2.12 4.70 4.64
C ILE A 118 -2.48 6.14 4.25
N LEU A 119 -3.43 6.31 3.33
CA LEU A 119 -3.91 7.63 2.92
C LEU A 119 -4.51 8.40 4.11
N GLN A 120 -5.28 7.75 4.99
CA GLN A 120 -5.79 8.40 6.21
C GLN A 120 -4.67 8.79 7.18
N PHE A 121 -3.65 7.95 7.40
CA PHE A 121 -2.50 8.35 8.21
C PHE A 121 -1.77 9.55 7.60
N TRP A 122 -1.58 9.54 6.28
CA TRP A 122 -0.97 10.64 5.58
C TRP A 122 -1.77 11.95 5.76
N LEU A 123 -3.11 11.88 5.70
CA LEU A 123 -3.98 13.02 5.99
C LEU A 123 -3.81 13.55 7.42
N ILE A 124 -3.74 12.68 8.43
CA ILE A 124 -3.50 13.07 9.83
C ILE A 124 -2.16 13.82 9.95
N CYS A 125 -1.11 13.30 9.32
CA CYS A 125 0.21 13.92 9.33
C CYS A 125 0.21 15.28 8.61
N ALA A 126 -0.52 15.39 7.49
CA ALA A 126 -0.71 16.64 6.79
C ALA A 126 -1.47 17.66 7.65
N VAL A 127 -2.48 17.24 8.42
CA VAL A 127 -3.19 18.13 9.36
C VAL A 127 -2.24 18.60 10.47
N GLY A 128 -1.53 17.67 11.11
CA GLY A 128 -0.60 17.98 12.20
C GLY A 128 0.48 18.97 11.77
N PHE A 129 1.02 18.82 10.56
CA PHE A 129 2.01 19.73 10.01
C PHE A 129 1.38 21.06 9.55
N ALA A 130 0.15 21.06 9.06
CA ALA A 130 -0.57 22.27 8.64
C ALA A 130 -0.85 23.22 9.80
N ILE A 131 -1.10 22.69 11.01
CA ILE A 131 -1.27 23.50 12.22
C ILE A 131 -0.02 24.36 12.51
N LEU A 132 1.16 23.89 12.10
CA LEU A 132 2.44 24.56 12.35
C LEU A 132 2.90 25.48 11.23
N TRP A 133 2.74 25.02 9.99
CA TRP A 133 3.36 25.61 8.80
C TRP A 133 2.35 26.15 7.79
N GLY A 134 1.06 26.07 8.12
CA GLY A 134 -0.02 26.35 7.18
C GLY A 134 -0.29 25.18 6.22
N SER A 135 -1.48 25.20 5.62
CA SER A 135 -1.99 24.11 4.78
C SER A 135 -1.15 23.88 3.53
N VAL A 136 -0.80 24.94 2.79
CA VAL A 136 -0.07 24.84 1.51
C VAL A 136 1.31 24.20 1.68
N LEU A 137 2.12 24.70 2.62
CA LEU A 137 3.45 24.15 2.88
C LEU A 137 3.36 22.71 3.40
N SER A 138 2.36 22.41 4.23
CA SER A 138 2.13 21.06 4.72
C SER A 138 1.95 20.04 3.60
N ILE A 139 1.11 20.36 2.61
CA ILE A 139 0.85 19.46 1.49
C ILE A 139 2.12 19.28 0.67
N ILE A 140 2.81 20.37 0.32
CA ILE A 140 4.03 20.31 -0.48
C ILE A 140 5.08 19.41 0.18
N VAL A 141 5.31 19.59 1.49
CA VAL A 141 6.31 18.81 2.24
C VAL A 141 5.87 17.35 2.41
N ASN A 142 4.62 17.10 2.82
CA ASN A 142 4.12 15.73 3.04
C ASN A 142 4.05 14.94 1.73
N VAL A 143 3.60 15.55 0.62
CA VAL A 143 3.58 14.91 -0.70
C VAL A 143 5.01 14.67 -1.18
N GLY A 144 5.90 15.66 -1.02
CA GLY A 144 7.30 15.55 -1.44
C GLY A 144 8.02 14.40 -0.73
N ILE A 145 7.96 14.34 0.59
CA ILE A 145 8.59 13.29 1.40
C ILE A 145 7.98 11.93 1.06
N PHE A 146 6.66 11.82 1.02
CA PHE A 146 6.00 10.54 0.72
C PHE A 146 6.32 10.06 -0.70
N SER A 147 6.40 10.97 -1.68
CA SER A 147 6.80 10.67 -3.06
C SER A 147 8.23 10.13 -3.15
N ILE A 148 9.18 10.70 -2.40
CA ILE A 148 10.57 10.21 -2.33
C ILE A 148 10.60 8.77 -1.80
N VAL A 149 9.89 8.51 -0.70
CA VAL A 149 9.82 7.19 -0.07
C VAL A 149 9.18 6.17 -1.00
N VAL A 150 8.03 6.51 -1.60
CA VAL A 150 7.35 5.64 -2.56
C VAL A 150 8.27 5.34 -3.73
N SER A 151 8.95 6.34 -4.29
CA SER A 151 9.89 6.18 -5.40
C SER A 151 11.04 5.24 -5.04
N GLU A 152 11.67 5.42 -3.88
CA GLU A 152 12.75 4.55 -3.41
C GLU A 152 12.28 3.10 -3.24
N ARG A 153 11.10 2.89 -2.67
CA ARG A 153 10.54 1.55 -2.49
C ARG A 153 10.14 0.92 -3.82
N LEU A 154 9.56 1.68 -4.74
CA LEU A 154 9.25 1.20 -6.09
C LEU A 154 10.51 0.78 -6.84
N ILE A 155 11.58 1.58 -6.79
CA ILE A 155 12.89 1.24 -7.37
C ILE A 155 13.42 -0.06 -6.78
N SER A 156 13.46 -0.15 -5.44
CA SER A 156 13.96 -1.33 -4.74
C SER A 156 13.12 -2.57 -5.08
N PHE A 157 11.80 -2.42 -5.14
CA PHE A 157 10.86 -3.47 -5.51
C PHE A 157 11.10 -3.95 -6.95
N VAL A 158 11.13 -3.02 -7.91
CA VAL A 158 11.36 -3.33 -9.33
C VAL A 158 12.71 -4.03 -9.50
N LYS A 159 13.78 -3.47 -8.95
CA LYS A 159 15.14 -4.04 -9.05
C LYS A 159 15.21 -5.44 -8.45
N LYS A 160 14.57 -5.67 -7.31
CA LYS A 160 14.53 -6.98 -6.67
C LYS A 160 13.74 -7.98 -7.54
N THR A 161 12.54 -7.61 -7.96
CA THR A 161 11.65 -8.50 -8.73
C THR A 161 12.21 -8.81 -10.11
N GLU A 162 12.68 -7.81 -10.85
CA GLU A 162 13.34 -8.03 -12.16
C GLU A 162 14.67 -8.77 -12.01
N GLY A 163 15.43 -8.50 -10.94
CA GLY A 163 16.66 -9.23 -10.64
C GLY A 163 16.41 -10.72 -10.42
N VAL A 164 15.31 -11.07 -9.74
CA VAL A 164 14.87 -12.46 -9.53
C VAL A 164 14.34 -13.08 -10.83
N LEU A 165 13.48 -12.37 -11.58
CA LEU A 165 12.90 -12.88 -12.83
C LEU A 165 13.95 -13.12 -13.93
N TYR A 166 14.87 -12.17 -14.11
CA TYR A 166 15.80 -12.11 -15.24
C TYR A 166 17.27 -12.36 -14.86
N GLN A 167 17.53 -12.87 -13.66
CA GLN A 167 18.89 -13.20 -13.18
C GLN A 167 19.90 -12.04 -13.34
N GLY A 168 19.46 -10.82 -13.00
CA GLY A 168 20.33 -9.64 -12.99
C GLY A 168 20.50 -8.89 -14.33
N GLN A 169 19.74 -9.21 -15.38
CA GLN A 169 19.71 -8.38 -16.58
C GLN A 169 19.05 -7.02 -16.30
N PRO A 170 19.75 -5.89 -16.48
CA PRO A 170 19.20 -4.57 -16.16
C PRO A 170 18.07 -4.22 -17.15
N SER A 171 16.87 -3.95 -16.64
CA SER A 171 15.82 -3.42 -17.51
C SER A 171 16.12 -1.96 -17.89
N ASN A 172 16.07 -1.67 -19.18
CA ASN A 172 16.30 -0.32 -19.70
C ASN A 172 15.00 0.49 -19.66
N ASN A 173 14.54 0.83 -18.45
CA ASN A 173 13.34 1.64 -18.26
C ASN A 173 13.69 3.12 -17.97
N ILE A 174 13.15 4.03 -18.80
CA ILE A 174 13.39 5.47 -18.71
C ILE A 174 12.84 6.03 -17.39
N LEU A 175 11.64 5.61 -16.99
CA LEU A 175 11.02 6.05 -15.73
C LEU A 175 11.85 5.63 -14.53
N TYR A 176 12.41 4.41 -14.55
CA TYR A 176 13.29 3.91 -13.51
C TYR A 176 14.55 4.80 -13.36
N LYS A 177 15.22 5.11 -14.48
CA LYS A 177 16.40 6.00 -14.48
C LYS A 177 16.08 7.41 -13.98
N PHE A 178 14.90 7.93 -14.30
CA PHE A 178 14.43 9.22 -13.79
C PHE A 178 14.21 9.16 -12.27
N LEU A 179 13.48 8.14 -11.78
CA LEU A 179 13.24 7.96 -10.35
C LEU A 179 14.55 7.77 -9.58
N GLU A 180 15.52 7.05 -10.13
CA GLU A 180 16.81 6.83 -9.48
C GLU A 180 17.58 8.14 -9.30
N LYS A 181 17.61 8.98 -10.34
CA LYS A 181 18.18 10.33 -10.26
C LYS A 181 17.41 11.22 -9.27
N PHE A 182 16.08 11.16 -9.28
CA PHE A 182 15.24 11.91 -8.36
C PHE A 182 15.52 11.51 -6.90
N VAL A 183 15.54 10.22 -6.57
CA VAL A 183 15.85 9.72 -5.23
C VAL A 183 17.28 10.09 -4.82
N ALA A 184 18.27 9.94 -5.72
CA ALA A 184 19.65 10.34 -5.44
C ALA A 184 19.77 11.84 -5.14
N PHE A 185 19.09 12.68 -5.91
CA PHE A 185 18.99 14.12 -5.67
C PHE A 185 18.35 14.40 -4.29
N SER A 186 17.20 13.79 -4.01
CA SER A 186 16.49 13.96 -2.74
C SER A 186 17.30 13.51 -1.53
N LYS A 187 18.09 12.43 -1.62
CA LYS A 187 18.98 12.00 -0.53
C LYS A 187 20.08 13.01 -0.25
N ARG A 188 20.58 13.69 -1.29
CA ARG A 188 21.63 14.71 -1.16
C ARG A 188 21.14 16.00 -0.53
N TYR A 189 19.92 16.45 -0.86
CA TYR A 189 19.41 17.77 -0.46
C TYR A 189 18.26 17.74 0.56
N GLY A 190 17.63 16.59 0.78
CA GLY A 190 16.45 16.45 1.64
C GLY A 190 16.72 16.76 3.10
N GLY A 191 17.89 16.39 3.63
CA GLY A 191 18.29 16.74 5.00
C GLY A 191 18.42 18.25 5.20
N GLY A 192 18.96 18.96 4.20
CA GLY A 192 19.04 20.43 4.22
C GLY A 192 17.67 21.10 4.27
N LEU A 193 16.67 20.54 3.57
CA LEU A 193 15.30 21.04 3.61
C LEU A 193 14.67 20.88 5.00
N VAL A 194 14.89 19.75 5.68
CA VAL A 194 14.40 19.54 7.06
C VAL A 194 15.06 20.52 8.04
N VAL A 195 16.38 20.72 7.94
CA VAL A 195 17.11 21.68 8.79
C VAL A 195 16.61 23.11 8.53
N LEU A 196 16.40 23.48 7.25
CA LEU A 196 15.87 24.79 6.88
C LEU A 196 14.47 25.01 7.46
N LEU A 197 13.59 24.01 7.39
CA LEU A 197 12.26 24.06 8.02
C LEU A 197 12.38 24.22 9.55
N LEU A 198 13.26 23.47 10.22
CA LEU A 198 13.40 23.64 11.67
C LEU A 198 13.92 25.04 12.04
N VAL A 199 14.96 25.54 11.34
CA VAL A 199 15.55 26.86 11.59
C VAL A 199 14.56 27.99 11.29
N SER A 200 13.82 27.90 10.19
CA SER A 200 12.85 28.94 9.82
C SER A 200 11.78 29.09 10.90
N ARG A 201 11.42 28.04 11.64
CA ARG A 201 10.45 28.15 12.74
C ARG A 201 10.97 29.00 13.89
N PHE A 202 12.25 28.88 14.22
CA PHE A 202 12.87 29.66 15.28
C PHE A 202 13.04 31.12 14.88
N VAL A 203 13.38 31.37 13.61
CA VAL A 203 13.55 32.73 13.06
C VAL A 203 12.22 33.45 12.90
N PHE A 204 11.18 32.75 12.44
CA PHE A 204 9.86 33.29 12.12
C PHE A 204 8.81 32.97 13.18
N LYS A 205 9.23 32.95 14.46
CA LYS A 205 8.44 32.52 15.63
C LYS A 205 7.04 33.15 15.73
N ASN A 206 6.85 34.35 15.17
CA ASN A 206 5.62 35.14 15.28
C ASN A 206 4.84 35.31 13.96
N SER A 207 5.32 34.80 12.81
CA SER A 207 4.69 35.06 11.50
C SER A 207 3.85 33.92 10.94
N PHE A 208 3.96 32.71 11.49
CA PHE A 208 3.02 31.61 11.21
C PHE A 208 1.91 31.64 12.25
N GLN A 209 0.94 32.53 12.06
CA GLN A 209 -0.29 32.53 12.83
C GLN A 209 -1.05 31.24 12.52
N SER A 210 -1.31 30.42 13.54
CA SER A 210 -2.06 29.17 13.38
C SER A 210 -3.46 29.47 12.82
N ALA A 211 -3.99 28.56 12.01
CA ALA A 211 -5.29 28.72 11.34
C ALA A 211 -6.47 28.98 12.31
N SER A 212 -6.30 28.71 13.61
CA SER A 212 -7.34 28.88 14.64
C SER A 212 -7.33 30.23 15.36
N GLY A 213 -6.37 31.14 15.12
CA GLY A 213 -6.40 32.51 15.66
C GLY A 213 -6.29 32.68 17.19
N GLU A 214 -6.55 31.63 17.98
CA GLU A 214 -6.50 31.67 19.44
C GLU A 214 -5.17 31.11 19.98
N GLY A 215 -4.58 31.86 20.91
CA GLY A 215 -3.27 31.62 21.54
C GLY A 215 -3.20 30.41 22.47
N ILE A 216 -3.80 29.28 22.09
CA ILE A 216 -3.81 28.04 22.86
C ILE A 216 -2.52 27.21 22.63
N TYR A 217 -1.77 27.51 21.57
CA TYR A 217 -0.60 26.74 21.16
C TYR A 217 0.72 27.37 21.67
N HIS A 218 1.04 27.15 22.94
CA HIS A 218 2.37 27.46 23.46
C HIS A 218 3.44 26.67 22.68
N ASN A 219 4.51 27.36 22.30
CA ASN A 219 5.53 26.88 21.35
C ASN A 219 6.51 25.92 22.04
N ASP A 220 6.02 24.74 22.42
CA ASP A 220 6.85 23.69 23.00
C ASP A 220 7.76 23.09 21.92
N PHE A 221 9.07 23.12 22.18
CA PHE A 221 10.09 22.55 21.30
C PHE A 221 9.79 21.08 20.97
N LEU A 222 9.39 20.29 21.97
CA LEU A 222 9.03 18.88 21.82
C LEU A 222 7.84 18.67 20.88
N ARG A 223 6.80 19.49 20.99
CA ARG A 223 5.63 19.42 20.11
C ARG A 223 5.98 19.79 18.68
N SER A 224 6.78 20.84 18.51
CA SER A 224 7.28 21.30 17.22
C SER A 224 8.10 20.22 16.52
N LEU A 225 8.94 19.52 17.28
CA LEU A 225 9.72 18.39 16.81
C LEU A 225 8.78 17.22 16.43
N ALA A 226 7.89 16.80 17.33
CA ALA A 226 6.97 15.69 17.09
C ALA A 226 6.11 15.88 15.84
N MET A 227 5.56 17.07 15.63
CA MET A 227 4.73 17.38 14.45
C MET A 227 5.55 17.61 13.17
N THR A 228 6.83 17.98 13.27
CA THR A 228 7.71 18.04 12.08
C THR A 228 8.08 16.63 11.62
N PHE A 229 8.36 15.73 12.56
CA PHE A 229 8.67 14.33 12.29
C PHE A 229 7.44 13.44 12.07
N SER A 230 6.22 13.93 12.32
CA SER A 230 5.00 13.14 12.11
C SER A 230 4.82 12.73 10.64
N VAL A 231 5.43 13.44 9.69
CA VAL A 231 5.43 13.08 8.26
C VAL A 231 5.97 11.66 8.00
N PHE A 232 6.78 11.12 8.91
CA PHE A 232 7.33 9.76 8.82
C PHE A 232 6.41 8.68 9.39
N PHE A 233 5.33 9.05 10.08
CA PHE A 233 4.41 8.09 10.71
C PHE A 233 3.70 7.14 9.70
N PRO A 234 3.29 7.58 8.49
CA PRO A 234 2.68 6.69 7.50
C PRO A 234 3.66 5.64 6.94
N LEU A 235 4.96 5.72 7.22
CA LEU A 235 5.96 4.78 6.70
C LEU A 235 5.78 3.36 7.20
N LEU A 236 5.32 3.19 8.45
CA LEU A 236 5.12 1.88 9.05
C LEU A 236 4.00 1.09 8.33
N PRO A 237 2.76 1.60 8.20
CA PRO A 237 1.73 0.91 7.42
C PRO A 237 2.11 0.79 5.94
N PHE A 238 2.89 1.73 5.39
CA PHE A 238 3.41 1.64 4.02
C PHE A 238 4.36 0.44 3.83
N TYR A 239 5.23 0.14 4.80
CA TYR A 239 6.12 -1.03 4.73
C TYR A 239 5.33 -2.35 4.64
N PHE A 240 4.25 -2.48 5.41
CA PHE A 240 3.36 -3.63 5.31
C PHE A 240 2.69 -3.73 3.92
N SER A 241 2.29 -2.61 3.33
CA SER A 241 1.72 -2.58 1.98
C SER A 241 2.69 -3.06 0.90
N VAL A 242 3.99 -2.70 1.00
CA VAL A 242 5.03 -3.19 0.08
C VAL A 242 5.23 -4.71 0.21
N ALA A 243 5.15 -5.26 1.42
CA ALA A 243 5.22 -6.71 1.62
C ALA A 243 4.05 -7.43 0.93
N ILE A 244 2.82 -6.93 1.09
CA ILE A 244 1.62 -7.48 0.42
C ILE A 244 1.75 -7.37 -1.11
N ALA A 245 2.29 -6.26 -1.63
CA ALA A 245 2.50 -6.07 -3.06
C ALA A 245 3.42 -7.12 -3.67
N THR A 246 4.45 -7.57 -2.94
CA THR A 246 5.35 -8.65 -3.39
C THR A 246 4.57 -9.94 -3.60
N SER A 247 3.74 -10.33 -2.62
CA SER A 247 2.89 -11.53 -2.74
C SER A 247 1.82 -11.41 -3.82
N CYS A 248 1.45 -10.20 -4.22
CA CYS A 248 0.55 -9.98 -5.36
C CYS A 248 1.23 -10.29 -6.70
N ILE A 249 2.52 -9.98 -6.87
CA ILE A 249 3.23 -10.33 -8.12
C ILE A 249 3.43 -11.84 -8.24
N GLU A 250 3.78 -12.52 -7.15
CA GLU A 250 3.86 -13.99 -7.12
C GLU A 250 2.51 -14.61 -7.51
N GLY A 251 1.42 -14.12 -6.91
CA GLY A 251 0.07 -14.58 -7.22
C GLY A 251 -0.40 -14.25 -8.64
N TYR A 252 0.02 -13.13 -9.21
CA TYR A 252 -0.27 -12.78 -10.61
C TYR A 252 0.32 -13.80 -11.59
N TYR A 253 1.57 -14.21 -11.39
CA TYR A 253 2.19 -15.23 -12.23
C TYR A 253 1.57 -16.62 -12.02
N LEU A 254 1.19 -16.93 -10.77
CA LEU A 254 0.47 -18.16 -10.45
C LEU A 254 -0.93 -18.21 -11.09
N GLU A 255 -1.61 -17.07 -11.21
CA GLU A 255 -2.87 -16.95 -11.96
C GLU A 255 -2.64 -17.14 -13.46
N LYS A 256 -1.65 -16.43 -14.00
CA LYS A 256 -1.33 -16.40 -15.44
C LYS A 256 -0.94 -17.77 -15.99
N TYR A 257 -0.12 -18.53 -15.26
CA TYR A 257 0.39 -19.83 -15.67
C TYR A 257 -0.12 -20.98 -14.79
N SER A 258 -1.35 -20.86 -14.28
CA SER A 258 -1.87 -21.76 -13.23
C SER A 258 -1.82 -23.24 -13.59
N GLU A 259 -2.13 -23.60 -14.84
CA GLU A 259 -2.13 -25.00 -15.28
C GLU A 259 -0.70 -25.56 -15.39
N ASP A 260 0.23 -24.76 -15.90
CA ASP A 260 1.64 -25.14 -16.01
C ASP A 260 2.24 -25.34 -14.62
N TYR A 261 1.97 -24.41 -13.68
CA TYR A 261 2.39 -24.55 -12.29
C TYR A 261 1.78 -25.78 -11.60
N ARG A 262 0.51 -26.09 -11.88
CA ARG A 262 -0.12 -27.31 -11.34
C ARG A 262 0.64 -28.57 -11.79
N GLN A 263 0.97 -28.65 -13.08
CA GLN A 263 1.70 -29.79 -13.65
C GLN A 263 3.12 -29.88 -13.09
N LEU A 264 3.84 -28.75 -13.04
CA LEU A 264 5.19 -28.65 -12.49
C LEU A 264 5.26 -29.04 -11.02
N SER A 265 4.28 -28.61 -10.22
CA SER A 265 4.21 -28.93 -8.79
C SER A 265 3.59 -30.32 -8.51
N GLY A 266 3.12 -31.05 -9.53
CA GLY A 266 2.59 -32.41 -9.40
C GLY A 266 1.23 -32.52 -8.68
N TYR A 267 0.47 -31.44 -8.56
CA TYR A 267 -0.84 -31.47 -7.90
C TYR A 267 -1.93 -32.02 -8.82
N SER A 268 -2.87 -32.77 -8.25
CA SER A 268 -4.07 -33.21 -8.98
C SER A 268 -4.98 -32.03 -9.33
N VAL A 269 -5.83 -32.19 -10.35
CA VAL A 269 -6.86 -31.19 -10.71
C VAL A 269 -7.80 -30.95 -9.52
N GLU A 270 -8.09 -32.00 -8.75
CA GLU A 270 -8.92 -31.93 -7.56
C GLU A 270 -8.31 -31.06 -6.47
N ASP A 271 -7.02 -31.26 -6.18
CA ASP A 271 -6.35 -30.51 -5.13
C ASP A 271 -6.24 -29.04 -5.54
N TRP A 272 -5.79 -28.78 -6.75
CA TRP A 272 -5.49 -27.42 -7.23
C TRP A 272 -6.73 -26.54 -7.38
N TYR A 273 -7.80 -27.08 -7.97
CA TYR A 273 -9.02 -26.33 -8.27
C TYR A 273 -10.16 -26.61 -7.26
N GLY A 274 -10.16 -27.79 -6.62
CA GLY A 274 -11.18 -28.22 -5.69
C GLY A 274 -12.28 -29.08 -6.34
N LYS A 275 -12.88 -29.99 -5.57
CA LYS A 275 -13.99 -30.88 -5.97
C LYS A 275 -15.22 -30.19 -6.59
N LYS A 276 -15.44 -28.92 -6.27
CA LYS A 276 -16.60 -28.15 -6.74
C LYS A 276 -16.29 -27.32 -8.00
N SER A 277 -15.03 -27.27 -8.42
CA SER A 277 -14.61 -26.47 -9.57
C SER A 277 -15.14 -27.06 -10.87
N ARG A 278 -15.32 -26.18 -11.87
CA ARG A 278 -15.70 -26.59 -13.23
C ARG A 278 -14.62 -27.47 -13.86
N ARG A 279 -13.33 -27.13 -13.70
CA ARG A 279 -12.21 -27.91 -14.24
C ARG A 279 -12.13 -29.33 -13.69
N TYR A 280 -12.44 -29.51 -12.41
CA TYR A 280 -12.52 -30.86 -11.84
C TYR A 280 -13.67 -31.67 -12.45
N LYS A 281 -14.85 -31.07 -12.64
CA LYS A 281 -15.99 -31.74 -13.30
C LYS A 281 -15.64 -32.13 -14.73
N GLU A 282 -15.04 -31.21 -15.49
CA GLU A 282 -14.58 -31.44 -16.86
C GLU A 282 -13.53 -32.57 -16.92
N SER A 283 -12.61 -32.64 -15.96
CA SER A 283 -11.63 -33.74 -15.88
C SER A 283 -12.26 -35.12 -15.62
N LEU A 284 -13.46 -35.14 -15.04
CA LEU A 284 -14.25 -36.36 -14.83
C LEU A 284 -15.20 -36.67 -15.99
N GLY A 285 -15.18 -35.89 -17.07
CA GLY A 285 -16.10 -36.01 -18.21
C GLY A 285 -17.55 -35.61 -17.89
N LYS A 286 -17.75 -34.74 -16.89
CA LYS A 286 -19.05 -34.23 -16.43
C LYS A 286 -19.18 -32.73 -16.66
#